data_AF-A0A1C7LRY2-F1
#
_entry.id   AF-A0A1C7LRY2-F1
#
_cell.length_a   1.000
_cell.length_b   1.000
_cell.length_c   1.000
_cell.angle_alpha   90.00
_cell.angle_beta   90.00
_cell.angle_gamma   90.00
#
_symmetry.space_group_name_H-M   'P 1'
#
loop_
_entity.id
_entity.type
_entity.pdbx_description
1 polymer ?
#
loop_
_entity_poly.entity_id
_entity_poly.type
_entity_poly.pdbx_seq_one_letter_code
_entity_poly.pdbx_strand_id
1 'polypeptide(L)'
;MPILYSTVVLPSASDIIAFANSLASRWMQPDDILLEPAPASLVRHLWIGPISCRQENDLFYASDAWPFTLVHRILNMCTALRSLSIINLYAQLWYQLEGQVPRTVQALCLGPIHGRIDISELRCRDVLRSITSFDTYMADWEVHDIVTSPTIRRFCRFYSEPRKVQLAFEQLPCVSKATTLERIQIVCCDEDVRDAAQVLAHFADSHWCDDRRIVLTSKSGFFGLHRDGIGALYEDWAVGHGLD
;
A
#
# COMPACT_ATOMS: atom_id res chain seq x y z
N MET A 1 10.91 17.46 -18.89
CA MET A 1 10.37 17.69 -17.53
C MET A 1 9.12 16.86 -17.12
N PRO A 2 8.62 15.81 -17.83
CA PRO A 2 7.45 15.04 -17.35
C PRO A 2 7.75 13.94 -16.31
N ILE A 3 9.01 13.58 -16.07
CA ILE A 3 9.40 12.47 -15.16
C ILE A 3 9.22 12.85 -13.68
N LEU A 4 9.42 14.13 -13.33
CA LEU A 4 9.43 14.60 -11.93
C LEU A 4 8.08 14.54 -11.20
N TYR A 5 6.96 14.43 -11.93
CA TYR A 5 5.61 14.39 -11.34
C TYR A 5 4.95 13.01 -11.40
N SER A 6 5.62 11.99 -11.95
CA SER A 6 5.06 10.64 -12.06
C SER A 6 4.89 9.98 -10.70
N THR A 7 5.86 10.18 -9.81
CA THR A 7 5.91 9.56 -8.50
C THR A 7 6.00 10.64 -7.43
N VAL A 8 5.07 10.60 -6.46
CA VAL A 8 4.96 11.59 -5.39
C VAL A 8 4.96 10.84 -4.05
N VAL A 9 5.77 11.33 -3.11
CA VAL A 9 5.89 10.80 -1.76
C VAL A 9 5.57 11.92 -0.78
N LEU A 10 4.58 11.70 0.09
CA LEU A 10 4.06 12.65 1.07
C LEU A 10 4.24 12.08 2.48
N PRO A 11 5.44 12.18 3.08
CA PRO A 11 5.75 11.52 4.34
C PRO A 11 5.13 12.16 5.58
N SER A 12 4.80 13.46 5.53
CA SER A 12 4.27 14.24 6.66
C SER A 12 2.97 14.98 6.31
N ALA A 13 2.25 15.48 7.32
CA ALA A 13 1.09 16.35 7.09
C ALA A 13 1.47 17.62 6.32
N SER A 14 2.66 18.17 6.62
CA SER A 14 3.17 19.37 5.95
C SER A 14 3.37 19.15 4.44
N ASP A 15 3.85 17.97 4.04
CA ASP A 15 4.01 17.62 2.62
C ASP A 15 2.67 17.44 1.93
N ILE A 16 1.69 16.82 2.61
CA ILE A 16 0.33 16.68 2.07
C ILE A 16 -0.30 18.05 1.83
N ILE A 17 -0.16 18.98 2.79
CA ILE A 17 -0.67 20.34 2.68
C ILE A 17 0.03 21.09 1.54
N ALA A 18 1.36 21.04 1.49
CA ALA A 18 2.14 21.70 0.45
C ALA A 18 1.77 21.18 -0.95
N PHE A 19 1.64 19.86 -1.10
CA PHE A 19 1.24 19.25 -2.35
C PHE A 19 -0.18 19.65 -2.75
N ALA A 20 -1.16 19.53 -1.85
CA ALA A 20 -2.55 19.94 -2.12
C ALA A 20 -2.66 21.41 -2.54
N ASN A 21 -1.91 22.31 -1.88
CA ASN A 21 -1.87 23.72 -2.22
C ASN A 21 -1.22 23.97 -3.59
N SER A 22 -0.16 23.22 -3.93
CA SER A 22 0.48 23.30 -5.24
C SER A 22 -0.45 22.85 -6.38
N LEU A 23 -1.32 21.87 -6.10
CA LEU A 23 -2.35 21.45 -7.04
C LEU A 23 -3.43 22.53 -7.18
N ALA A 24 -3.81 23.22 -6.11
CA ALA A 24 -4.85 24.25 -6.10
C ALA A 24 -4.45 25.54 -6.83
N SER A 25 -3.23 26.04 -6.58
CA SER A 25 -2.77 27.35 -7.09
C SER A 25 -2.66 27.39 -8.62
N ARG A 26 -2.41 26.26 -9.27
CA ARG A 26 -2.33 26.16 -10.74
C ARG A 26 -3.67 26.06 -11.44
N TRP A 27 -4.77 25.82 -10.71
CA TRP A 27 -6.13 25.78 -11.27
C TRP A 27 -6.83 27.15 -11.25
N MET A 28 -6.28 28.12 -10.52
CA MET A 28 -6.89 29.45 -10.31
C MET A 28 -6.25 30.57 -11.14
N GLN A 29 -5.32 30.28 -12.05
CA GLN A 29 -4.76 31.28 -12.96
C GLN A 29 -5.70 31.46 -14.16
N PRO A 30 -6.39 32.62 -14.32
CA PRO A 30 -7.48 32.75 -15.28
C PRO A 30 -7.07 32.96 -16.75
N ASP A 31 -5.78 33.15 -17.07
CA ASP A 31 -5.41 33.72 -18.39
C ASP A 31 -4.27 33.02 -19.17
N ASP A 32 -3.70 31.89 -18.73
CA ASP A 32 -2.57 31.27 -19.44
C ASP A 32 -2.94 29.97 -20.20
N ILE A 33 -3.00 30.12 -21.52
CA ILE A 33 -2.77 29.12 -22.59
C ILE A 33 -2.64 27.66 -22.10
N LEU A 34 -3.70 26.88 -22.36
CA LEU A 34 -3.83 25.43 -22.14
C LEU A 34 -2.81 24.59 -22.95
N LEU A 35 -1.53 24.58 -22.57
CA LEU A 35 -0.52 23.77 -23.27
C LEU A 35 0.11 22.64 -22.43
N GLU A 36 -0.11 22.58 -21.12
CA GLU A 36 0.42 21.47 -20.30
C GLU A 36 -0.67 20.76 -19.49
N PRO A 37 -0.65 19.41 -19.41
CA PRO A 37 -1.54 18.67 -18.54
C PRO A 37 -1.38 19.14 -17.09
N ALA A 38 -2.50 19.38 -16.39
CA ALA A 38 -2.47 19.77 -14.98
C ALA A 38 -1.58 18.79 -14.20
N PRO A 39 -0.64 19.24 -13.33
CA PRO A 39 0.35 18.36 -12.70
C PRO A 39 -0.25 17.13 -12.00
N ALA A 40 -1.45 17.26 -11.42
CA ALA A 40 -2.19 16.14 -10.83
C ALA A 40 -2.46 14.99 -11.82
N SER A 41 -2.71 15.32 -13.10
CA SER A 41 -2.94 14.34 -14.16
C SER A 41 -1.68 13.63 -14.66
N LEU A 42 -0.51 14.04 -14.16
CA LEU A 42 0.77 13.36 -14.43
C LEU A 42 1.12 12.35 -13.33
N VAL A 43 0.53 12.48 -12.13
CA VAL A 43 0.80 11.58 -11.00
C VAL A 43 0.30 10.18 -11.29
N ARG A 44 1.22 9.22 -11.29
CA ARG A 44 0.97 7.78 -11.49
C ARG A 44 1.16 6.97 -10.23
N HIS A 45 2.06 7.39 -9.34
CA HIS A 45 2.40 6.68 -8.12
C HIS A 45 2.35 7.66 -6.95
N LEU A 46 1.57 7.34 -5.93
CA LEU A 46 1.39 8.20 -4.77
C LEU A 46 1.59 7.40 -3.49
N TRP A 47 2.55 7.83 -2.67
CA TRP A 47 2.74 7.36 -1.31
C TRP A 47 2.32 8.46 -0.33
N ILE A 48 1.45 8.13 0.61
CA ILE A 48 0.99 9.04 1.67
C ILE A 48 1.22 8.37 3.02
N GLY A 49 1.90 9.05 3.93
CA GLY A 49 2.30 8.53 5.22
C GLY A 49 3.81 8.30 5.32
N PRO A 50 4.33 7.98 6.50
CA PRO A 50 5.76 7.92 6.76
C PRO A 50 6.47 6.92 5.85
N ILE A 51 7.74 7.20 5.58
CA ILE A 51 8.67 6.29 4.88
C ILE A 51 9.54 5.48 5.84
N SER A 52 9.49 5.81 7.14
CA SER A 52 10.27 5.17 8.19
C SER A 52 9.56 5.35 9.53
N CYS A 53 9.66 4.38 10.44
CA CYS A 53 9.22 4.55 11.82
C CYS A 53 10.17 5.40 12.68
N ARG A 54 11.34 5.79 12.14
CA ARG A 54 12.41 6.49 12.87
C ARG A 54 12.40 8.00 12.69
N GLN A 55 11.86 8.46 11.57
CA GLN A 55 11.74 9.89 11.32
C GLN A 55 10.68 10.46 12.25
N GLU A 56 10.92 11.67 12.78
CA GLU A 56 9.85 12.43 13.43
C GLU A 56 8.70 12.57 12.41
N ASN A 57 7.60 11.90 12.71
CA ASN A 57 6.47 11.78 11.81
C ASN A 57 5.22 12.20 12.57
N ASP A 58 4.54 13.21 12.05
CA ASP A 58 3.26 13.69 12.56
C ASP A 58 2.09 12.78 12.16
N LEU A 59 2.26 11.91 11.16
CA LEU A 59 1.28 10.92 10.69
C LEU A 59 1.48 9.55 11.33
N PHE A 60 1.63 9.47 12.66
CA PHE A 60 1.59 8.17 13.36
C PHE A 60 0.16 7.60 13.38
N TYR A 61 0.02 6.30 13.68
CA TYR A 61 -1.30 5.66 13.71
C TYR A 61 -2.24 6.35 14.72
N ALA A 62 -3.46 6.66 14.28
CA ALA A 62 -4.45 7.45 15.05
C ALA A 62 -4.04 8.91 15.35
N SER A 63 -3.07 9.47 14.62
CA SER A 63 -2.76 10.90 14.68
C SER A 63 -3.93 11.77 14.18
N ASP A 64 -4.12 12.90 14.84
CA ASP A 64 -5.04 13.98 14.46
C ASP A 64 -4.44 14.95 13.43
N ALA A 65 -3.13 14.84 13.15
CA ALA A 65 -2.43 15.69 12.18
C ALA A 65 -2.80 15.37 10.72
N TRP A 66 -3.46 14.23 10.46
CA TRP A 66 -3.87 13.82 9.11
C TRP A 66 -4.78 14.88 8.47
N PRO A 67 -4.35 15.56 7.39
CA PRO A 67 -5.17 16.57 6.71
C PRO A 67 -6.15 15.87 5.77
N PHE A 68 -7.12 15.16 6.35
CA PHE A 68 -7.99 14.20 5.69
C PHE A 68 -8.72 14.76 4.46
N THR A 69 -9.25 15.98 4.59
CA THR A 69 -9.95 16.67 3.49
C THR A 69 -9.02 17.00 2.32
N LEU A 70 -7.74 17.26 2.57
CA LEU A 70 -6.74 17.50 1.53
C LEU A 70 -6.32 16.20 0.84
N VAL A 71 -6.24 15.08 1.58
CA VAL A 71 -6.01 13.75 0.98
C VAL A 71 -7.13 13.42 0.00
N HIS A 72 -8.40 13.62 0.40
CA HIS A 72 -9.56 13.45 -0.48
C HIS A 72 -9.45 14.28 -1.76
N ARG A 73 -9.07 15.55 -1.63
CA ARG A 73 -8.87 16.45 -2.77
C ARG A 73 -7.74 15.95 -3.68
N ILE A 74 -6.60 15.56 -3.12
CA ILE A 74 -5.46 15.03 -3.89
C ILE A 74 -5.89 13.82 -4.71
N LEU A 75 -6.56 12.84 -4.09
CA LEU A 75 -7.03 11.63 -4.79
C LEU A 75 -7.98 11.99 -5.94
N ASN A 76 -8.92 12.92 -5.72
CA ASN A 76 -9.85 13.35 -6.77
C ASN A 76 -9.16 14.08 -7.94
N MET A 77 -8.08 14.82 -7.68
CA MET A 77 -7.34 15.52 -8.72
C MET A 77 -6.39 14.60 -9.50
N CYS A 78 -5.86 13.55 -8.86
CA CYS A 78 -4.90 12.61 -9.45
C CYS A 78 -5.60 11.54 -10.31
N THR A 79 -6.26 11.97 -11.40
CA THR A 79 -7.07 11.10 -12.28
C THR A 79 -6.27 10.02 -13.02
N ALA A 80 -4.96 10.20 -13.10
CA ALA A 80 -4.01 9.34 -13.79
C ALA A 80 -3.38 8.26 -12.91
N LEU A 81 -3.73 8.23 -11.62
CA LEU A 81 -3.09 7.40 -10.60
C LEU A 81 -3.18 5.90 -10.91
N ARG A 82 -2.08 5.18 -10.72
CA ARG A 82 -1.94 3.73 -10.96
C ARG A 82 -1.55 2.98 -9.69
N SER A 83 -0.71 3.57 -8.85
CA SER A 83 -0.30 2.99 -7.56
C SER A 83 -0.63 3.96 -6.45
N LEU A 84 -1.34 3.50 -5.43
CA LEU A 84 -1.66 4.27 -4.23
C LEU A 84 -1.19 3.51 -3.00
N SER A 85 -0.39 4.16 -2.16
CA SER A 85 0.00 3.68 -0.84
C SER A 85 -0.46 4.67 0.22
N ILE A 86 -1.19 4.18 1.22
CA ILE A 86 -1.64 5.00 2.36
C ILE A 86 -1.20 4.28 3.63
N ILE A 87 -0.23 4.87 4.31
CA ILE A 87 0.46 4.27 5.45
C ILE A 87 0.11 4.98 6.75
N ASN A 88 -0.11 4.23 7.84
CA ASN A 88 -0.48 4.74 9.18
C ASN A 88 -1.81 5.51 9.26
N LEU A 89 -2.70 5.38 8.28
CA LEU A 89 -4.05 5.93 8.39
C LEU A 89 -4.85 5.16 9.45
N TYR A 90 -5.55 5.89 10.33
CA TYR A 90 -6.43 5.27 11.31
C TYR A 90 -7.52 4.43 10.63
N ALA A 91 -7.73 3.19 11.09
CA ALA A 91 -8.66 2.25 10.47
C ALA A 91 -10.09 2.81 10.31
N GLN A 92 -10.55 3.64 11.26
CA GLN A 92 -11.87 4.28 11.18
C GLN A 92 -11.93 5.42 10.15
N LEU A 93 -10.83 5.88 9.58
CA LEU A 93 -10.85 6.87 8.50
C LEU A 93 -10.81 6.24 7.12
N TRP A 94 -10.45 4.95 7.01
CA TRP A 94 -10.38 4.25 5.73
C TRP A 94 -11.73 4.24 4.99
N TYR A 95 -12.83 3.94 5.69
CA TYR A 95 -14.16 3.86 5.06
C TYR A 95 -14.58 5.18 4.38
N GLN A 96 -14.03 6.31 4.82
CA GLN A 96 -14.30 7.62 4.24
C GLN A 96 -13.46 7.90 2.98
N LEU A 97 -12.32 7.22 2.80
CA LEU A 97 -11.45 7.34 1.62
C LEU A 97 -11.64 6.24 0.59
N GLU A 98 -12.14 5.07 0.98
CA GLU A 98 -12.26 3.90 0.08
C GLU A 98 -12.98 4.24 -1.23
N GLY A 99 -14.14 4.91 -1.13
CA GLY A 99 -14.91 5.37 -2.29
C GLY A 99 -14.26 6.52 -3.08
N GLN A 100 -13.12 7.05 -2.63
CA GLN A 100 -12.38 8.14 -3.27
C GLN A 100 -11.11 7.67 -3.97
N VAL A 101 -10.75 6.40 -3.81
CA VAL A 101 -9.64 5.78 -4.56
C VAL A 101 -9.94 5.93 -6.07
N PRO A 102 -9.05 6.55 -6.86
CA PRO A 102 -9.31 6.79 -8.27
C PRO A 102 -9.53 5.50 -9.05
N ARG A 103 -10.50 5.50 -9.97
CA ARG A 103 -10.85 4.34 -10.82
C ARG A 103 -9.69 3.78 -11.66
N THR A 104 -8.59 4.52 -11.78
CA THR A 104 -7.41 4.18 -12.57
C THR A 104 -6.36 3.39 -11.81
N VAL A 105 -6.49 3.30 -10.47
CA VAL A 105 -5.58 2.61 -9.56
C VAL A 105 -5.58 1.11 -9.84
N GLN A 106 -4.39 0.57 -10.05
CA GLN A 106 -4.13 -0.84 -10.32
C GLN A 106 -3.40 -1.53 -9.18
N ALA A 107 -2.73 -0.76 -8.30
CA ALA A 107 -2.05 -1.26 -7.11
C ALA A 107 -2.43 -0.43 -5.88
N LEU A 108 -2.84 -1.10 -4.82
CA LEU A 108 -3.23 -0.49 -3.55
C LEU A 108 -2.39 -1.10 -2.41
N CYS A 109 -1.71 -0.25 -1.63
CA CYS A 109 -0.97 -0.67 -0.44
C CYS A 109 -1.50 0.08 0.78
N LEU A 110 -1.84 -0.65 1.84
CA LEU A 110 -2.42 -0.09 3.07
C LEU A 110 -1.76 -0.70 4.30
N GLY A 111 -1.71 0.08 5.39
CA GLY A 111 -1.30 -0.38 6.72
C GLY A 111 -0.25 0.51 7.36
N PRO A 112 0.28 0.21 8.55
CA PRO A 112 -0.16 -0.84 9.44
C PRO A 112 -1.57 -0.55 9.97
N ILE A 113 -2.27 -1.60 10.37
CA ILE A 113 -3.60 -1.56 10.99
C ILE A 113 -4.60 -0.75 10.13
N HIS A 114 -4.81 -1.17 8.89
CA HIS A 114 -5.83 -0.55 8.04
C HIS A 114 -7.25 -1.07 8.37
N GLY A 115 -8.26 -0.31 7.95
CA GLY A 115 -9.65 -0.78 7.98
C GLY A 115 -9.89 -1.89 6.96
N ARG A 116 -11.05 -2.53 7.08
CA ARG A 116 -11.53 -3.55 6.13
C ARG A 116 -11.43 -3.07 4.68
N ILE A 117 -10.88 -3.88 3.80
CA ILE A 117 -10.84 -3.63 2.35
C ILE A 117 -12.06 -4.32 1.73
N ASP A 118 -13.03 -3.53 1.27
CA ASP A 118 -14.17 -4.03 0.51
C ASP A 118 -13.95 -3.73 -0.97
N ILE A 119 -13.51 -4.73 -1.74
CA ILE A 119 -13.26 -4.56 -3.18
C ILE A 119 -14.51 -4.07 -3.91
N SER A 120 -15.71 -4.43 -3.45
CA SER A 120 -16.94 -4.02 -4.12
C SER A 120 -17.19 -2.51 -4.04
N GLU A 121 -16.70 -1.86 -2.97
CA GLU A 121 -16.80 -0.41 -2.72
C GLU A 121 -15.69 0.40 -3.42
N LEU A 122 -14.61 -0.26 -3.83
CA LEU A 122 -13.53 0.39 -4.57
C LEU A 122 -13.96 0.75 -6.00
N ARG A 123 -13.87 2.03 -6.35
CA ARG A 123 -14.13 2.52 -7.73
C ARG A 123 -13.17 1.93 -8.77
N CYS A 124 -12.01 1.43 -8.34
CA CYS A 124 -11.01 0.80 -9.19
C CYS A 124 -11.13 -0.72 -9.31
N ARG A 125 -12.16 -1.35 -8.72
CA ARG A 125 -12.30 -2.82 -8.66
C ARG A 125 -12.10 -3.56 -9.98
N ASP A 126 -12.52 -2.98 -11.10
CA ASP A 126 -12.45 -3.60 -12.44
C ASP A 126 -11.01 -3.62 -13.02
N VAL A 127 -10.16 -2.71 -12.53
CA VAL A 127 -8.77 -2.55 -13.00
C VAL A 127 -7.74 -2.83 -11.92
N LEU A 128 -8.15 -2.97 -10.65
CA LEU A 128 -7.27 -3.31 -9.54
C LEU A 128 -6.64 -4.68 -9.77
N ARG A 129 -5.31 -4.74 -9.71
CA ARG A 129 -4.51 -5.96 -9.98
C ARG A 129 -3.68 -6.40 -8.79
N SER A 130 -3.27 -5.46 -7.93
CA SER A 130 -2.38 -5.72 -6.81
C SER A 130 -2.92 -5.10 -5.53
N ILE A 131 -2.91 -5.89 -4.45
CA ILE A 131 -3.15 -5.41 -3.09
C ILE A 131 -1.97 -5.79 -2.21
N THR A 132 -1.50 -4.85 -1.40
CA THR A 132 -0.54 -5.11 -0.32
C THR A 132 -1.17 -4.69 1.00
N SER A 133 -1.28 -5.63 1.93
CA SER A 133 -1.67 -5.37 3.31
C SER A 133 -0.43 -5.43 4.19
N PHE A 134 -0.16 -4.33 4.87
CA PHE A 134 0.95 -4.20 5.81
C PHE A 134 0.45 -4.35 7.25
N ASP A 135 1.03 -5.28 8.01
CA ASP A 135 0.86 -5.46 9.46
C ASP A 135 -0.58 -5.43 9.99
N THR A 136 -1.54 -5.81 9.16
CA THR A 136 -2.97 -5.72 9.45
C THR A 136 -3.56 -7.10 9.59
N TYR A 137 -4.37 -7.27 10.64
CA TYR A 137 -5.26 -8.40 10.74
C TYR A 137 -6.39 -8.23 9.72
N MET A 138 -6.57 -9.24 8.87
CA MET A 138 -7.63 -9.29 7.87
C MET A 138 -8.51 -10.50 8.18
N ALA A 139 -9.82 -10.33 8.09
CA ALA A 139 -10.73 -11.44 8.32
C ALA A 139 -10.65 -12.47 7.18
N ASP A 140 -10.98 -13.74 7.46
CA ASP A 140 -10.87 -14.82 6.46
C ASP A 140 -11.71 -14.57 5.21
N TRP A 141 -12.90 -14.01 5.39
CA TRP A 141 -13.79 -13.68 4.27
C TRP A 141 -13.22 -12.53 3.42
N GLU A 142 -12.54 -11.55 4.04
CA GLU A 142 -11.90 -10.43 3.33
C GLU A 142 -10.75 -10.94 2.46
N VAL A 143 -9.93 -11.84 3.03
CA VAL A 143 -8.84 -12.48 2.29
C VAL A 143 -9.37 -13.37 1.17
N HIS A 144 -10.43 -14.14 1.46
CA HIS A 144 -11.10 -14.95 0.45
C HIS A 144 -11.61 -14.10 -0.72
N ASP A 145 -12.27 -12.98 -0.44
CA ASP A 145 -12.80 -12.07 -1.46
C ASP A 145 -11.68 -11.45 -2.31
N ILE A 146 -10.54 -11.08 -1.69
CA ILE A 146 -9.36 -10.60 -2.42
C ILE A 146 -8.77 -11.69 -3.31
N VAL A 147 -8.55 -12.88 -2.75
CA VAL A 147 -7.91 -14.01 -3.42
C VAL A 147 -8.77 -14.54 -4.58
N THR A 148 -10.08 -14.55 -4.42
CA THR A 148 -11.03 -15.06 -5.44
C THR A 148 -11.52 -13.97 -6.40
N SER A 149 -11.13 -12.71 -6.21
CA SER A 149 -11.51 -11.60 -7.07
C SER A 149 -11.08 -11.84 -8.53
N PRO A 150 -11.97 -11.61 -9.53
CA PRO A 150 -11.67 -11.85 -10.94
C PRO A 150 -10.62 -10.89 -11.52
N THR A 151 -10.25 -9.84 -10.79
CA THR A 151 -9.34 -8.80 -11.27
C THR A 151 -7.98 -8.83 -10.61
N ILE A 152 -7.90 -9.31 -9.36
CA ILE A 152 -6.67 -9.37 -8.59
C ILE A 152 -5.76 -10.46 -9.14
N ARG A 153 -4.49 -10.09 -9.35
CA ARG A 153 -3.41 -10.97 -9.82
C ARG A 153 -2.35 -11.17 -8.75
N ARG A 154 -2.12 -10.16 -7.92
CA ARG A 154 -1.10 -10.17 -6.87
C ARG A 154 -1.70 -9.75 -5.54
N PHE A 155 -1.45 -10.54 -4.51
CA PHE A 155 -1.78 -10.18 -3.15
C PHE A 155 -0.56 -10.35 -2.26
N CYS A 156 -0.16 -9.30 -1.54
CA CYS A 156 0.98 -9.33 -0.64
C CYS A 156 0.51 -9.12 0.80
N ARG A 157 0.87 -10.03 1.70
CA ARG A 157 0.77 -9.87 3.15
C ARG A 157 2.16 -9.56 3.67
N PHE A 158 2.38 -8.32 4.05
CA PHE A 158 3.66 -7.83 4.55
C PHE A 158 3.62 -7.72 6.07
N TYR A 159 4.48 -8.46 6.75
CA TYR A 159 4.60 -8.43 8.20
C TYR A 159 5.96 -7.85 8.59
N SER A 160 5.94 -6.74 9.32
CA SER A 160 7.18 -6.24 9.93
C SER A 160 7.60 -7.07 11.14
N GLU A 161 6.67 -7.87 11.68
CA GLU A 161 6.86 -8.71 12.87
C GLU A 161 6.56 -10.20 12.62
N PRO A 162 7.51 -11.11 12.93
CA PRO A 162 7.36 -12.55 12.70
C PRO A 162 6.14 -13.17 13.37
N ARG A 163 5.81 -12.70 14.58
CA ARG A 163 4.70 -13.23 15.39
C ARG A 163 3.32 -13.16 14.72
N LYS A 164 3.15 -12.32 13.69
CA LYS A 164 1.87 -12.12 12.98
C LYS A 164 1.75 -12.97 11.72
N VAL A 165 2.86 -13.59 11.28
CA VAL A 165 2.94 -14.32 10.01
C VAL A 165 2.01 -15.52 9.97
N GLN A 166 1.81 -16.21 11.10
CA GLN A 166 0.91 -17.37 11.22
C GLN A 166 -0.47 -17.09 10.61
N LEU A 167 -1.01 -15.88 10.84
CA LEU A 167 -2.33 -15.49 10.36
C LEU A 167 -2.46 -15.56 8.83
N ALA A 168 -1.39 -15.27 8.08
CA ALA A 168 -1.43 -15.44 6.63
C ALA A 168 -1.44 -16.91 6.21
N PHE A 169 -0.74 -17.78 6.93
CA PHE A 169 -0.67 -19.21 6.62
C PHE A 169 -2.02 -19.90 6.84
N GLU A 170 -2.73 -19.58 7.91
CA GLU A 170 -4.06 -20.09 8.21
C GLU A 170 -5.08 -19.78 7.09
N GLN A 171 -4.84 -18.71 6.33
CA GLN A 171 -5.73 -18.23 5.27
C GLN A 171 -5.36 -18.76 3.87
N LEU A 172 -4.22 -19.43 3.71
CA LEU A 172 -3.76 -19.99 2.42
C LEU A 172 -4.71 -21.00 1.74
N PRO A 173 -5.55 -21.79 2.46
CA PRO A 173 -6.46 -22.73 1.79
C PRO A 173 -7.38 -22.10 0.74
N CYS A 174 -7.71 -20.81 0.87
CA CYS A 174 -8.56 -20.11 -0.11
C CYS A 174 -7.88 -19.92 -1.48
N VAL A 175 -6.55 -20.01 -1.57
CA VAL A 175 -5.79 -19.86 -2.83
C VAL A 175 -6.22 -20.91 -3.86
N SER A 176 -6.53 -22.12 -3.41
CA SER A 176 -7.05 -23.21 -4.27
C SER A 176 -8.31 -22.83 -5.06
N LYS A 177 -9.10 -21.86 -4.56
CA LYS A 177 -10.33 -21.36 -5.20
C LYS A 177 -10.09 -20.20 -6.17
N ALA A 178 -8.90 -19.61 -6.17
CA ALA A 178 -8.58 -18.47 -7.02
C ALA A 178 -8.41 -18.91 -8.49
N THR A 179 -9.07 -18.19 -9.40
CA THR A 179 -9.02 -18.46 -10.85
C THR A 179 -8.07 -17.51 -11.58
N THR A 180 -7.86 -16.31 -11.04
CA THR A 180 -7.12 -15.22 -11.69
C THR A 180 -5.86 -14.84 -10.95
N LEU A 181 -5.75 -15.18 -9.66
CA LEU A 181 -4.58 -14.90 -8.85
C LEU A 181 -3.35 -15.61 -9.43
N GLU A 182 -2.32 -14.82 -9.72
CA GLU A 182 -1.02 -15.30 -10.19
C GLU A 182 -0.06 -15.53 -9.03
N ARG A 183 -0.15 -14.70 -7.99
CA ARG A 183 0.77 -14.73 -6.86
C ARG A 183 0.12 -14.24 -5.56
N ILE A 184 0.29 -15.01 -4.50
CA ILE A 184 0.18 -14.52 -3.13
C ILE A 184 1.59 -14.52 -2.52
N GLN A 185 1.98 -13.38 -1.96
CA GLN A 185 3.28 -13.21 -1.33
C GLN A 185 3.10 -13.02 0.18
N ILE A 186 3.84 -13.79 0.97
CA ILE A 186 3.96 -13.57 2.42
C ILE A 186 5.37 -13.05 2.65
N VAL A 187 5.47 -11.79 3.04
CA VAL A 187 6.73 -11.15 3.40
C VAL A 187 6.85 -11.15 4.92
N CYS A 188 7.94 -11.72 5.44
CA CYS A 188 8.29 -11.67 6.85
C CYS A 188 9.57 -10.84 7.02
N CYS A 189 9.51 -9.82 7.87
CA CYS A 189 10.69 -9.11 8.33
C CYS A 189 11.09 -9.61 9.72
N ASP A 190 12.39 -9.83 9.92
CA ASP A 190 12.97 -10.12 11.23
C ASP A 190 14.30 -9.36 11.43
N GLU A 191 15.07 -9.68 12.46
CA GLU A 191 16.42 -9.12 12.69
C GLU A 191 17.30 -9.26 11.45
N ASP A 192 17.40 -10.49 10.91
CA ASP A 192 18.08 -10.77 9.66
C ASP A 192 17.23 -11.61 8.68
N VAL A 193 17.71 -11.72 7.44
CA VAL A 193 17.03 -12.45 6.36
C VAL A 193 16.93 -13.95 6.65
N ARG A 194 17.87 -14.53 7.40
CA ARG A 194 17.90 -15.96 7.75
C ARG A 194 16.90 -16.27 8.84
N ASP A 195 16.78 -15.41 9.85
CA ASP A 195 15.80 -15.57 10.94
C ASP A 195 14.37 -15.51 10.37
N ALA A 196 14.11 -14.50 9.53
CA ALA A 196 12.85 -14.40 8.80
C ALA A 196 12.58 -15.63 7.91
N ALA A 197 13.61 -16.20 7.28
CA ALA A 197 13.47 -17.40 6.46
C ALA A 197 13.13 -18.65 7.31
N GLN A 198 13.74 -18.79 8.49
CA GLN A 198 13.45 -19.88 9.42
C GLN A 198 12.00 -19.82 9.91
N VAL A 199 11.51 -18.62 10.24
CA VAL A 199 10.11 -18.41 10.63
C VAL A 199 9.17 -18.85 9.49
N LEU A 200 9.44 -18.40 8.26
CA LEU A 200 8.63 -18.77 7.10
C LEU A 200 8.66 -20.28 6.82
N ALA A 201 9.83 -20.92 6.93
CA ALA A 201 9.97 -22.37 6.76
C ALA A 201 9.19 -23.16 7.81
N HIS A 202 9.29 -22.76 9.08
CA HIS A 202 8.56 -23.40 10.19
C HIS A 202 7.04 -23.42 9.95
N PHE A 203 6.48 -22.28 9.50
CA PHE A 203 5.04 -22.22 9.20
C PHE A 203 4.67 -22.96 7.92
N ALA A 204 5.51 -22.94 6.89
CA ALA A 204 5.30 -23.67 5.65
C ALA A 204 5.23 -25.19 5.88
N ASP A 205 6.13 -25.72 6.71
CA ASP A 205 6.14 -27.14 7.09
C ASP A 205 4.87 -27.54 7.84
N SER A 206 4.35 -26.62 8.66
CA SER A 206 3.16 -26.87 9.50
C SER A 206 1.83 -26.76 8.76
N HIS A 207 1.76 -25.96 7.68
CA HIS A 207 0.51 -25.61 7.00
C HIS A 207 0.35 -26.22 5.60
N TRP A 208 1.20 -27.19 5.21
CA TRP A 208 1.24 -27.89 3.91
C TRP A 208 0.53 -27.15 2.76
N CYS A 209 1.27 -26.33 2.02
CA CYS A 209 0.71 -25.62 0.86
C CYS A 209 1.66 -25.68 -0.33
N ASP A 210 1.47 -26.67 -1.21
CA ASP A 210 2.26 -26.87 -2.45
C ASP A 210 1.69 -26.06 -3.64
N ASP A 211 0.96 -24.98 -3.37
CA ASP A 211 0.45 -24.12 -4.43
C ASP A 211 1.57 -23.19 -4.92
N ARG A 212 1.97 -23.37 -6.19
CA ARG A 212 3.05 -22.62 -6.84
C ARG A 212 2.84 -21.11 -6.87
N ARG A 213 1.60 -20.64 -6.64
CA ARG A 213 1.29 -19.20 -6.55
C ARG A 213 1.71 -18.58 -5.23
N ILE A 214 2.01 -19.40 -4.21
CA ILE A 214 2.44 -18.94 -2.90
C ILE A 214 3.94 -18.70 -2.92
N VAL A 215 4.34 -17.47 -2.60
CA VAL A 215 5.75 -17.07 -2.54
C VAL A 215 6.06 -16.52 -1.17
N LEU A 216 7.03 -17.13 -0.51
CA LEU A 216 7.54 -16.69 0.79
C LEU A 216 8.75 -15.79 0.55
N THR A 217 8.84 -14.66 1.27
CA THR A 217 9.94 -13.71 1.12
C THR A 217 10.41 -13.28 2.49
N SER A 218 11.66 -13.60 2.81
CA SER A 218 12.32 -13.14 4.01
C SER A 218 13.05 -11.82 3.76
N LYS A 219 12.95 -10.90 4.72
CA LYS A 219 13.64 -9.61 4.70
C LYS A 219 14.22 -9.30 6.07
N SER A 220 15.31 -8.52 6.10
CA SER A 220 15.66 -7.83 7.34
C SER A 220 14.71 -6.65 7.50
N GLY A 221 14.12 -6.53 8.68
CA GLY A 221 13.38 -5.34 9.10
C GLY A 221 14.25 -4.33 9.82
N PHE A 222 15.58 -4.49 9.82
CA PHE A 222 16.51 -3.65 10.58
C PHE A 222 17.40 -2.83 9.65
N PHE A 223 17.51 -1.54 9.95
CA PHE A 223 18.39 -0.60 9.23
C PHE A 223 19.52 -0.12 10.16
N GLY A 224 20.52 -0.96 10.41
CA GLY A 224 21.41 -0.77 11.56
C GLY A 224 20.75 -1.31 12.83
N LEU A 225 20.68 -0.53 13.92
CA LEU A 225 20.28 -1.06 15.25
C LEU A 225 18.76 -1.01 15.57
N HIS A 226 17.92 -0.49 14.67
CA HIS A 226 16.49 -0.35 14.97
C HIS A 226 15.64 -1.11 13.95
N ARG A 227 14.51 -1.63 14.41
CA ARG A 227 13.48 -2.18 13.54
C ARG A 227 12.75 -1.04 12.80
N ASP A 228 12.55 -1.19 11.51
CA ASP A 228 11.80 -0.25 10.67
C ASP A 228 11.10 -0.98 9.52
N GLY A 229 9.96 -1.59 9.85
CA GLY A 229 9.12 -2.27 8.86
C GLY A 229 8.53 -1.35 7.80
N ILE A 230 8.26 -0.09 8.15
CA ILE A 230 7.77 0.92 7.20
C ILE A 230 8.87 1.23 6.18
N GLY A 231 10.11 1.41 6.63
CA GLY A 231 11.28 1.55 5.76
C GLY A 231 11.43 0.38 4.80
N ALA A 232 11.36 -0.85 5.31
CA ALA A 232 11.48 -2.05 4.48
C ALA A 232 10.37 -2.17 3.41
N LEU A 233 9.14 -1.75 3.76
CA LEU A 233 8.02 -1.68 2.82
C LEU A 233 8.21 -0.56 1.79
N TYR A 234 8.66 0.62 2.23
CA TYR A 234 8.90 1.77 1.37
C TYR A 234 10.01 1.48 0.35
N GLU A 235 11.09 0.82 0.74
CA GLU A 235 12.14 0.39 -0.18
C GLU A 235 11.59 -0.52 -1.30
N ASP A 236 10.77 -1.51 -0.98
CA ASP A 236 10.14 -2.36 -2.01
C ASP A 236 9.25 -1.56 -2.96
N TRP A 237 8.51 -0.59 -2.41
CA TRP A 237 7.65 0.29 -3.20
C TRP A 237 8.46 1.23 -4.10
N ALA A 238 9.54 1.81 -3.58
CA ALA A 238 10.43 2.73 -4.27
C ALA A 238 11.15 2.03 -5.44
N VAL A 239 11.74 0.86 -5.19
CA VAL A 239 12.37 0.00 -6.22
C VAL A 239 11.34 -0.37 -7.30
N GLY A 240 10.13 -0.76 -6.89
CA GLY A 240 9.03 -1.10 -7.81
C GLY A 240 8.56 0.05 -8.71
N HIS A 241 8.98 1.28 -8.43
CA HIS A 241 8.63 2.49 -9.17
C HIS A 241 9.84 3.30 -9.67
N GLY A 242 11.05 2.71 -9.62
CA GLY A 242 12.27 3.30 -10.18
C GLY A 242 12.80 4.51 -9.40
N LEU A 243 12.61 4.53 -8.09
CA LEU A 243 13.22 5.50 -7.16
C LEU A 243 14.45 4.86 -6.49
N ASP A 244 15.54 4.68 -7.24
CA ASP A 244 16.85 4.22 -6.75
C ASP A 244 17.94 5.30 -6.95
#